data_AF-A0A8J6HNE5-F1
#
_entry.id   AF-A0A8J6HNE5-F1
#
_cell.length_a   1.000
_cell.length_b   1.000
_cell.length_c   1.000
_cell.angle_alpha   90.00
_cell.angle_beta   90.00
_cell.angle_gamma   90.00
#
_symmetry.space_group_name_H-M   'P 1'
#
loop_
_entity.id
_entity.type
_entity.pdbx_description
1 polymer ?
#
loop_
_entity_poly.entity_id
_entity_poly.type
_entity_poly.pdbx_seq_one_letter_code
_entity_poly.pdbx_strand_id
1 'polypeptide(L)'
;MHNYSTLNNETQDPEEKDEERAVTYQHADVNRARWGQIYDLDSFFCRIYQYHQRHGFFCMFTQEALEMIQFVFIVFLTAYVFHGIDYPILFKDVPLNATKVTLHDVVLPVGQCVSNFTALTWIALIIATLFWILKLIKGVSRIRSWTI
;
A
#
# COMPACT_ATOMS: atom_id res chain seq x y z
N MET A 1 37.87 -56.32 49.24
CA MET A 1 36.77 -55.57 48.56
C MET A 1 37.21 -54.12 48.47
N HIS A 2 37.80 -53.72 47.34
CA HIS A 2 38.19 -52.34 47.10
C HIS A 2 36.96 -51.54 46.67
N ASN A 3 36.75 -50.39 47.30
CA ASN A 3 35.63 -49.50 47.10
C ASN A 3 35.91 -48.65 45.83
N TYR A 4 35.15 -48.88 44.76
CA TYR A 4 35.32 -48.20 43.46
C TYR A 4 34.52 -46.88 43.36
N SER A 5 33.85 -46.45 44.42
CA SER A 5 32.87 -45.37 44.36
C SER A 5 33.46 -43.95 44.48
N THR A 6 34.76 -43.80 44.72
CA THR A 6 35.36 -42.49 45.04
C THR A 6 36.23 -41.88 43.93
N LEU A 7 36.44 -42.55 42.80
CA LEU A 7 37.28 -42.02 41.71
C LEU A 7 36.49 -41.33 40.58
N ASN A 8 35.17 -41.26 40.69
CA ASN A 8 34.32 -40.68 39.63
C ASN A 8 33.93 -39.21 39.88
N ASN A 9 34.53 -38.54 40.88
CA ASN A 9 34.06 -37.20 41.28
C ASN A 9 35.13 -36.10 41.31
N GLU A 10 36.34 -36.31 40.80
CA GLU A 10 37.40 -35.28 40.84
C GLU A 10 38.15 -35.05 39.52
N THR A 11 37.56 -35.40 38.38
CA THR A 11 38.12 -34.96 37.09
C THR A 11 37.01 -34.73 36.07
N GLN A 12 36.05 -33.87 36.45
CA GLN A 12 35.34 -33.11 35.42
C GLN A 12 36.21 -31.89 35.16
N ASP A 13 37.08 -32.01 34.15
CA ASP A 13 38.01 -30.98 33.73
C ASP A 13 37.28 -29.63 33.57
N PRO A 14 37.86 -28.53 34.08
CA PRO A 14 37.29 -27.21 33.89
C PRO A 14 37.18 -26.82 32.41
N GLU A 15 37.94 -27.46 31.50
CA GLU A 15 37.94 -27.18 30.06
C GLU A 15 36.62 -27.57 29.36
N GLU A 16 35.95 -28.67 29.73
CA GLU A 16 34.71 -29.10 29.05
C GLU A 16 33.52 -28.17 29.37
N LYS A 17 33.48 -27.62 30.60
CA LYS A 17 32.48 -26.62 30.99
C LYS A 17 32.69 -25.29 30.29
N ASP A 18 33.93 -24.93 29.98
CA ASP A 18 34.26 -23.66 29.32
C ASP A 18 34.05 -23.75 27.80
N GLU A 19 34.26 -24.92 27.18
CA GLU A 19 33.88 -25.17 25.79
C GLU A 19 32.35 -25.22 25.60
N GLU A 20 31.61 -25.94 26.45
CA GLU A 20 30.14 -25.98 26.37
C GLU A 20 29.52 -24.59 26.63
N ARG A 21 30.11 -23.82 27.55
CA ARG A 21 29.76 -22.41 27.77
C ARG A 21 30.09 -21.56 26.55
N ALA A 22 31.29 -21.67 25.97
CA ALA A 22 31.69 -20.91 24.79
C ALA A 22 30.79 -21.19 23.58
N VAL A 23 30.40 -22.45 23.36
CA VAL A 23 29.46 -22.84 22.30
C VAL A 23 28.05 -22.30 22.60
N THR A 24 27.62 -22.31 23.86
CA THR A 24 26.33 -21.74 24.30
C THR A 24 26.30 -20.21 24.16
N TYR A 25 27.40 -19.51 24.47
CA TYR A 25 27.55 -18.07 24.26
C TYR A 25 27.55 -17.72 22.77
N GLN A 26 28.24 -18.48 21.94
CA GLN A 26 28.31 -18.23 20.49
C GLN A 26 26.96 -18.37 19.79
N HIS A 27 26.11 -19.32 20.22
CA HIS A 27 24.73 -19.45 19.70
C HIS A 27 23.77 -18.41 20.29
N ALA A 28 24.00 -17.97 21.53
CA ALA A 28 23.26 -16.89 22.14
C ALA A 28 23.58 -15.55 21.47
N ASP A 29 24.81 -15.31 21.00
CA ASP A 29 25.21 -14.05 20.36
C ASP A 29 24.68 -13.89 18.93
N VAL A 30 24.55 -14.97 18.14
CA VAL A 30 23.93 -14.85 16.80
C VAL A 30 22.42 -14.56 16.91
N ASN A 31 21.75 -15.15 17.90
CA ASN A 31 20.35 -14.86 18.16
C ASN A 31 20.17 -13.51 18.87
N ARG A 32 20.97 -13.18 19.90
CA ARG A 32 20.94 -11.88 20.59
C ARG A 32 21.38 -10.73 19.69
N ALA A 33 22.29 -10.92 18.75
CA ALA A 33 22.64 -9.90 17.75
C ALA A 33 21.45 -9.57 16.83
N ARG A 34 20.61 -10.58 16.53
CA ARG A 34 19.35 -10.39 15.78
C ARG A 34 18.27 -9.63 16.59
N TRP A 35 18.36 -9.65 17.92
CA TRP A 35 17.45 -8.94 18.84
C TRP A 35 18.02 -7.64 19.43
N GLY A 36 19.35 -7.44 19.41
CA GLY A 36 20.04 -6.23 19.87
C GLY A 36 20.03 -5.11 18.83
N GLN A 37 19.78 -5.47 17.56
CA GLN A 37 19.48 -4.53 16.48
C GLN A 37 17.99 -4.16 16.41
N ILE A 38 17.22 -4.38 17.48
CA ILE A 38 15.99 -3.62 17.74
C ILE A 38 16.43 -2.30 18.38
N TYR A 39 16.97 -1.42 17.54
CA TYR A 39 17.53 -0.13 17.98
C TYR A 39 16.45 0.88 18.40
N ASP A 40 15.18 0.47 18.41
CA ASP A 40 14.12 1.32 18.90
C ASP A 40 12.87 0.50 19.27
N LEU A 41 12.85 0.00 20.50
CA LEU A 41 11.69 -0.65 21.12
C LEU A 41 10.47 0.29 21.12
N ASP A 42 10.69 1.59 21.27
CA ASP A 42 9.64 2.60 21.24
C ASP A 42 9.06 2.73 19.82
N SER A 43 9.90 2.75 18.78
CA SER A 43 9.43 2.67 17.38
C SER A 43 8.78 1.34 17.03
N PHE A 44 9.21 0.21 17.60
CA PHE A 44 8.57 -1.10 17.41
C PHE A 44 7.18 -1.15 18.05
N PHE A 45 7.04 -0.67 19.29
CA PHE A 45 5.74 -0.58 19.95
C PHE A 45 4.84 0.49 19.34
N CYS A 46 5.38 1.61 18.86
CA CYS A 46 4.63 2.61 18.12
C CYS A 46 4.11 2.05 16.80
N ARG A 47 4.90 1.24 16.07
CA ARG A 47 4.45 0.52 14.87
C ARG A 47 3.37 -0.53 15.16
N ILE A 48 3.50 -1.30 16.24
CA ILE A 48 2.47 -2.26 16.68
C ILE A 48 1.19 -1.55 17.14
N TYR A 49 1.33 -0.45 17.86
CA TYR A 49 0.22 0.36 18.35
C TYR A 49 -0.52 1.02 17.17
N GLN A 50 0.22 1.58 16.20
CA GLN A 50 -0.35 2.09 14.95
C GLN A 50 -0.98 0.99 14.09
N TYR A 51 -0.40 -0.21 14.03
CA TYR A 51 -0.97 -1.37 13.35
C TYR A 51 -2.31 -1.80 13.97
N HIS A 52 -2.40 -1.78 15.31
CA HIS A 52 -3.62 -2.12 16.04
C HIS A 52 -4.69 -1.01 15.96
N GLN A 53 -4.30 0.27 16.05
CA GLN A 53 -5.21 1.43 15.96
C GLN A 53 -5.74 1.69 14.54
N ARG A 54 -4.98 1.36 13.48
CA ARG A 54 -5.39 1.56 12.08
C ARG A 54 -5.88 0.30 11.38
N HIS A 55 -6.25 -0.79 12.08
CA HIS A 55 -6.67 -2.05 11.42
C HIS A 55 -5.65 -2.59 10.39
N GLY A 56 -4.35 -2.38 10.60
CA GLY A 56 -3.25 -2.91 9.78
C GLY A 56 -2.74 -2.02 8.63
N PHE A 57 -1.55 -2.33 8.12
CA PHE A 57 -0.91 -1.69 6.94
C PHE A 57 -1.83 -1.64 5.72
N PHE A 58 -2.69 -2.64 5.57
CA PHE A 58 -3.67 -2.72 4.49
C PHE A 58 -4.64 -1.52 4.52
N CYS A 59 -5.11 -1.08 5.69
CA CYS A 59 -6.04 0.05 5.79
C CYS A 59 -5.39 1.37 5.32
N MET A 60 -4.13 1.62 5.70
CA MET A 60 -3.39 2.81 5.26
C MET A 60 -3.09 2.76 3.75
N PHE A 61 -2.73 1.59 3.22
CA PHE A 61 -2.56 1.38 1.78
C PHE A 61 -3.87 1.56 1.02
N THR A 62 -4.96 0.96 1.50
CA THR A 62 -6.30 1.07 0.91
C THR A 62 -6.78 2.52 0.93
N GLN A 63 -6.53 3.28 1.99
CA GLN A 63 -6.87 4.70 2.04
C GLN A 63 -6.12 5.50 0.94
N GLU A 64 -4.80 5.35 0.85
CA GLU A 64 -4.02 6.03 -0.20
C GLU A 64 -4.44 5.57 -1.62
N ALA A 65 -4.76 4.29 -1.78
CA ALA A 65 -5.26 3.75 -3.05
C ALA A 65 -6.64 4.31 -3.42
N LEU A 66 -7.56 4.40 -2.46
CA LEU A 66 -8.88 5.00 -2.66
C LEU A 66 -8.78 6.48 -3.04
N GLU A 67 -7.86 7.23 -2.43
CA GLU A 67 -7.61 8.62 -2.83
C GLU A 67 -7.12 8.73 -4.29
N MET A 68 -6.26 7.82 -4.74
CA MET A 68 -5.80 7.79 -6.14
C MET A 68 -6.92 7.40 -7.11
N ILE A 69 -7.75 6.43 -6.73
CA ILE A 69 -8.93 6.01 -7.51
C ILE A 69 -9.92 7.16 -7.60
N GLN A 70 -10.19 7.86 -6.49
CA GLN A 70 -11.10 8.99 -6.44
C GLN A 70 -10.65 10.10 -7.39
N PHE A 71 -9.35 10.41 -7.45
CA PHE A 71 -8.83 11.40 -8.39
C PHE A 71 -9.12 11.02 -9.84
N VAL A 72 -8.79 9.79 -10.24
CA VAL A 72 -9.03 9.30 -11.61
C VAL A 72 -10.52 9.29 -11.92
N PHE A 73 -11.34 8.83 -10.97
CA PHE A 73 -12.78 8.80 -11.10
C PHE A 73 -13.38 10.19 -11.32
N ILE A 74 -12.95 11.19 -10.55
CA ILE A 74 -13.40 12.58 -10.72
C ILE A 74 -13.01 13.11 -12.09
N VAL A 75 -11.74 12.97 -12.49
CA VAL A 75 -11.26 13.47 -13.79
C VAL A 75 -12.02 12.82 -14.95
N PHE A 76 -12.21 11.50 -14.89
CA PHE A 76 -12.97 10.76 -15.89
C PHE A 76 -14.44 11.19 -15.92
N LEU A 77 -15.11 11.22 -14.76
CA LEU A 77 -16.52 11.58 -14.65
C LEU A 77 -16.76 13.00 -15.13
N THR A 78 -15.89 13.95 -14.77
CA THR A 78 -15.97 15.32 -15.24
C THR A 78 -15.84 15.37 -16.76
N ALA A 79 -14.79 14.77 -17.35
CA ALA A 79 -14.62 14.74 -18.80
C ALA A 79 -15.82 14.10 -19.52
N TYR A 80 -16.37 13.04 -18.93
CA TYR A 80 -17.53 12.33 -19.45
C TYR A 80 -18.82 13.15 -19.37
N VAL A 81 -19.06 13.89 -18.29
CA VAL A 81 -20.23 14.76 -18.19
C VAL A 81 -20.15 15.91 -19.19
N PHE A 82 -18.97 16.50 -19.38
CA PHE A 82 -18.78 17.61 -20.32
C PHE A 82 -18.94 17.22 -21.79
N HIS A 83 -18.47 16.03 -22.20
CA HIS A 83 -18.40 15.64 -23.62
C HIS A 83 -19.23 14.40 -23.99
N GLY A 84 -19.63 13.59 -23.02
CA GLY A 84 -20.35 12.33 -23.22
C GLY A 84 -21.87 12.45 -23.04
N ILE A 85 -22.39 13.65 -22.81
CA ILE A 85 -23.82 13.91 -22.62
C ILE A 85 -24.31 14.86 -23.72
N ASP A 86 -25.27 14.41 -24.51
CA ASP A 86 -25.97 15.25 -25.48
C ASP A 86 -27.02 16.12 -24.77
N TYR A 87 -26.55 17.24 -24.19
CA TYR A 87 -27.40 18.24 -23.54
C TYR A 87 -28.56 18.77 -24.41
N PRO A 88 -28.41 19.01 -25.73
CA PRO A 88 -29.52 19.50 -26.56
C PRO A 88 -30.70 18.52 -26.63
N ILE A 89 -30.43 17.21 -26.59
CA ILE A 89 -31.44 16.14 -26.58
C ILE A 89 -32.06 16.03 -25.18
N LEU A 90 -31.25 16.19 -24.13
CA LEU A 90 -31.70 16.18 -22.74
C LEU A 90 -32.68 17.34 -22.42
N PHE A 91 -32.43 18.53 -22.96
CA PHE A 91 -33.25 19.72 -22.73
C PHE A 91 -34.40 19.91 -23.73
N LYS A 92 -34.61 18.97 -24.67
CA LYS A 92 -35.67 19.01 -25.69
C LYS A 92 -35.63 20.25 -26.60
N ASP A 93 -34.45 20.77 -26.90
CA ASP A 93 -34.29 21.84 -27.91
C ASP A 93 -34.55 21.32 -29.34
N VAL A 94 -34.50 19.99 -29.54
CA VAL A 94 -34.83 19.32 -30.79
C VAL A 94 -36.08 18.46 -30.56
N PRO A 95 -37.18 18.63 -31.31
CA PRO A 95 -38.39 17.83 -31.15
C PRO A 95 -38.14 16.42 -31.70
N LEU A 96 -37.58 15.52 -30.90
CA LEU A 96 -37.68 14.10 -31.18
C LEU A 96 -39.11 13.64 -30.91
N ASN A 97 -39.72 13.07 -31.94
CA ASN A 97 -41.08 12.52 -31.99
C ASN A 97 -41.58 11.96 -30.66
N ALA A 98 -42.40 12.74 -29.94
CA ALA A 98 -43.47 12.37 -29.00
C ALA A 98 -43.28 11.15 -28.06
N THR A 99 -42.07 10.67 -27.82
CA THR A 99 -41.79 9.49 -27.00
C THR A 99 -40.76 9.82 -25.95
N LYS A 100 -40.91 9.17 -24.80
CA LYS A 100 -40.18 9.45 -23.56
C LYS A 100 -38.68 9.29 -23.78
N VAL A 101 -37.94 10.39 -23.73
CA VAL A 101 -36.47 10.40 -23.78
C VAL A 101 -35.93 9.52 -22.65
N THR A 102 -35.17 8.49 -23.00
CA THR A 102 -34.53 7.60 -22.03
C THR A 102 -33.06 8.01 -21.84
N LEU A 103 -32.51 7.77 -20.64
CA LEU A 103 -31.11 8.12 -20.35
C LEU A 103 -30.11 7.42 -21.29
N HIS A 104 -30.47 6.25 -21.82
CA HIS A 104 -29.63 5.51 -22.75
C HIS A 104 -29.48 6.23 -24.11
N ASP A 105 -30.46 7.06 -24.52
CA ASP A 105 -30.38 7.83 -25.78
C ASP A 105 -29.50 9.08 -25.66
N VAL A 106 -29.23 9.54 -24.43
CA VAL A 106 -28.49 10.79 -24.16
C VAL A 106 -27.00 10.53 -23.91
N VAL A 107 -26.68 9.28 -23.56
CA VAL A 107 -25.34 8.87 -23.16
C VAL A 107 -24.58 8.37 -24.38
N LEU A 108 -23.56 9.13 -24.81
CA LEU A 108 -22.74 8.71 -25.93
C LEU A 108 -21.82 7.54 -25.56
N PRO A 109 -21.56 6.61 -26.49
CA PRO A 109 -20.55 5.60 -26.31
C PRO A 109 -19.16 6.25 -26.16
N VAL A 110 -18.32 5.68 -25.29
CA VAL A 110 -17.00 6.24 -24.92
C VAL A 110 -16.13 6.53 -26.14
N GLY A 111 -16.21 5.72 -27.20
CA GLY A 111 -15.46 5.94 -28.44
C GLY A 111 -15.84 7.23 -29.18
N GLN A 112 -17.11 7.63 -29.16
CA GLN A 112 -17.56 8.91 -29.75
C GLN A 112 -17.27 10.09 -28.82
N CYS A 113 -17.33 9.88 -27.50
CA CYS A 113 -16.96 10.90 -26.50
C CYS A 113 -15.51 11.38 -26.67
N VAL A 114 -14.55 10.45 -26.85
CA VAL A 114 -13.13 10.79 -27.06
C VAL A 114 -12.90 11.57 -28.37
N SER A 115 -13.71 11.32 -29.40
CA SER A 115 -13.64 12.07 -30.66
C SER A 115 -14.12 13.52 -30.52
N ASN A 116 -14.92 13.83 -29.50
CA ASN A 116 -15.45 15.17 -29.24
C ASN A 116 -14.57 15.99 -28.28
N PHE A 117 -13.40 15.47 -27.90
CA PHE A 117 -12.50 16.17 -26.98
C PHE A 117 -11.84 17.38 -27.64
N THR A 118 -12.06 18.55 -27.04
CA THR A 118 -11.39 19.80 -27.38
C THR A 118 -9.90 19.74 -27.01
N ALA A 119 -9.06 20.55 -27.66
CA ALA A 119 -7.63 20.67 -27.31
C ALA A 119 -7.40 20.99 -25.81
N LEU A 120 -8.27 21.77 -25.19
CA LEU A 120 -8.19 22.10 -23.76
C LEU A 120 -8.39 20.87 -22.85
N THR A 121 -9.30 19.96 -23.20
CA THR A 121 -9.51 18.75 -22.40
C THR A 121 -8.37 17.77 -22.54
N TRP A 122 -7.77 17.67 -23.73
CA TRP A 122 -6.50 16.95 -23.92
C TRP A 122 -5.37 17.51 -23.05
N ILE A 123 -5.18 18.84 -23.03
CA ILE A 123 -4.17 19.48 -22.18
C ILE A 123 -4.46 19.20 -20.69
N ALA A 124 -5.71 19.33 -20.26
CA ALA A 124 -6.11 19.06 -18.88
C ALA A 124 -5.86 17.60 -18.48
N LEU A 125 -6.14 16.63 -19.36
CA LEU A 125 -5.85 15.23 -19.14
C LEU A 125 -4.35 14.95 -19.05
N ILE A 126 -3.51 15.61 -19.86
CA ILE A 126 -2.05 15.48 -19.79
C ILE A 126 -1.53 16.00 -18.43
N ILE A 127 -2.00 17.17 -17.99
CA ILE A 127 -1.62 17.73 -16.68
C ILE A 127 -2.11 16.83 -15.54
N ALA A 128 -3.35 16.35 -15.61
CA ALA A 128 -3.93 15.46 -14.61
C ALA A 128 -3.17 14.13 -14.52
N THR A 129 -2.80 13.53 -15.66
CA THR A 129 -2.03 12.29 -15.70
C THR A 129 -0.62 12.48 -15.16
N LEU A 130 0.07 13.59 -15.50
CA LEU A 130 1.37 13.93 -14.93
C LEU A 130 1.29 14.09 -13.41
N PHE A 131 0.33 14.86 -12.92
CA PHE A 131 0.10 15.05 -11.47
C PHE A 131 -0.20 13.72 -10.78
N TRP A 132 -1.04 12.89 -11.39
CA TRP A 132 -1.37 11.57 -10.87
C TRP A 132 -0.15 10.66 -10.77
N ILE A 133 0.72 10.64 -11.79
CA ILE A 133 1.99 9.89 -11.77
C ILE A 133 2.88 10.40 -10.64
N LEU A 134 3.00 11.71 -10.45
CA LEU A 134 3.79 12.28 -9.36
C LEU A 134 3.24 11.91 -7.97
N LYS A 135 1.91 11.92 -7.79
CA LYS A 135 1.27 11.41 -6.57
C LYS A 135 1.54 9.93 -6.38
N LEU A 136 1.48 9.13 -7.45
CA LEU A 136 1.76 7.69 -7.40
C LEU A 136 3.20 7.41 -6.96
N ILE A 137 4.18 8.08 -7.57
CA ILE A 137 5.61 7.95 -7.18
C ILE A 137 5.83 8.32 -5.72
N LYS A 138 5.21 9.43 -5.25
CA LYS A 138 5.29 9.84 -3.84
C LYS A 138 4.63 8.83 -2.91
N GLY A 139 3.46 8.30 -3.28
CA GLY A 139 2.74 7.27 -2.52
C GLY A 139 3.56 5.98 -2.40
N VAL A 140 4.09 5.48 -3.51
CA VAL A 140 4.95 4.27 -3.54
C VAL A 140 6.24 4.49 -2.75
N SER A 141 6.87 5.66 -2.86
CA SER A 141 8.08 5.98 -2.10
C SER A 141 7.81 6.03 -0.59
N ARG A 142 6.65 6.58 -0.19
CA ARG A 142 6.19 6.55 1.20
C ARG A 142 6.06 5.09 1.66
N ILE A 143 5.29 4.28 0.95
CA ILE A 143 5.04 2.86 1.29
C ILE A 143 6.35 2.06 1.41
N ARG A 144 7.29 2.25 0.48
CA ARG A 144 8.60 1.59 0.51
C ARG A 144 9.40 1.94 1.76
N SER A 145 9.34 3.20 2.21
CA SER A 145 10.00 3.63 3.46
C SER A 145 9.36 3.03 4.72
N TRP A 146 8.12 2.55 4.67
CA TRP A 146 7.47 1.85 5.79
C TRP A 146 7.75 0.35 5.80
N THR A 147 8.22 -0.21 4.67
CA THR A 147 8.42 -1.65 4.48
C THR A 147 9.86 -2.10 4.74
N ILE A 148 10.84 -1.19 4.65
CA ILE A 148 12.27 -1.40 4.95
C ILE A 148 12.56 -0.84 6.34
#